data_AF-A0A221NL64-F1
#
_entry.id   AF-A0A221NL64-F1
#
_cell.length_a   1.000
_cell.length_b   1.000
_cell.length_c   1.000
_cell.angle_alpha   90.00
_cell.angle_beta   90.00
_cell.angle_gamma   90.00
#
_symmetry.space_group_name_H-M   'P 1'
#
loop_
_entity.id
_entity.type
_entity.pdbx_description
1 polymer ?
#
loop_
_entity_poly.entity_id
_entity_poly.type
_entity_poly.pdbx_seq_one_letter_code
_entity_poly.pdbx_strand_id
1 'polypeptide(L)'
;MSVDNSPRRAGGGTVVPEKCKQLVSLLVDGGWSFVLNHGIDTGSSPFVTVEARRRDDHVMVTWHTRATGTYRLFSCMFNRRDVSLTRLQEVAP
;
A
#
# COMPACT_ATOMS: atom_id res chain seq x y z
N MET A 1 0.78 -18.02 38.72
CA MET A 1 0.05 -16.97 37.97
C MET A 1 0.39 -17.17 36.51
N SER A 2 -0.48 -17.83 35.75
CA SER A 2 -0.24 -18.12 34.33
C SER A 2 -0.63 -16.89 33.50
N VAL A 3 0.35 -16.28 32.85
CA VAL A 3 0.11 -15.23 31.85
C VAL A 3 -0.48 -15.88 30.61
N ASP A 4 -1.75 -15.58 30.34
CA ASP A 4 -2.42 -15.94 29.10
C ASP A 4 -1.70 -15.22 27.94
N ASN A 5 -0.94 -15.99 27.16
CA ASN A 5 -0.24 -15.52 25.97
C ASN A 5 -1.02 -15.95 24.72
N SER A 6 -2.36 -15.84 24.78
CA SER A 6 -3.21 -16.10 23.64
C SER A 6 -3.00 -14.99 22.61
N PRO A 7 -2.64 -15.29 21.35
CA PRO A 7 -2.58 -14.27 20.32
C PRO A 7 -3.97 -13.68 20.20
N ARG A 8 -4.12 -12.39 20.53
CA ARG A 8 -5.34 -11.63 20.30
C ARG A 8 -5.64 -11.69 18.81
N ARG A 9 -6.51 -12.63 18.41
CA ARG A 9 -7.11 -12.68 17.08
C ARG A 9 -7.93 -11.41 16.92
N ALA A 10 -7.30 -10.35 16.43
CA ALA A 10 -8.02 -9.28 15.75
C ALA A 10 -8.59 -9.92 14.47
N GLY A 11 -9.86 -10.34 14.55
CA GLY A 11 -10.63 -10.89 13.43
C GLY A 11 -10.99 -9.81 12.41
N GLY A 12 -9.97 -9.22 11.78
CA GLY A 12 -10.09 -8.27 10.69
C GLY A 12 -8.83 -8.38 9.87
N GLY A 13 -8.76 -9.41 9.00
CA GLY A 13 -7.64 -9.54 8.09
C GLY A 13 -7.49 -8.23 7.32
N THR A 14 -6.32 -7.60 7.42
CA THR A 14 -6.05 -6.33 6.73
C THR A 14 -6.26 -6.57 5.23
N VAL A 15 -7.39 -6.09 4.71
CA VAL A 15 -7.73 -6.31 3.31
C VAL A 15 -6.78 -5.46 2.48
N VAL A 16 -5.88 -6.10 1.74
CA VAL A 16 -5.02 -5.39 0.78
C VAL A 16 -5.89 -4.97 -0.42
N PRO A 17 -5.88 -3.70 -0.84
CA PRO A 17 -6.65 -3.25 -2.00
C PRO A 17 -6.29 -4.04 -3.26
N GLU A 18 -7.27 -4.41 -4.09
CA GLU A 18 -6.99 -5.07 -5.38
C GLU A 18 -6.05 -4.24 -6.26
N LYS A 19 -6.17 -2.91 -6.22
CA LYS A 19 -5.26 -1.99 -6.91
C LYS A 19 -3.82 -2.04 -6.38
N CYS A 20 -3.64 -2.32 -5.10
CA CYS A 20 -2.31 -2.55 -4.52
C CYS A 20 -1.70 -3.86 -5.04
N LYS A 21 -2.50 -4.93 -5.14
CA LYS A 21 -2.02 -6.21 -5.70
C LYS A 21 -1.62 -6.06 -7.16
N GLN A 22 -2.43 -5.36 -7.97
CA GLN A 22 -2.12 -5.06 -9.37
C GLN A 22 -0.81 -4.27 -9.49
N LEU A 23 -0.61 -3.25 -8.66
CA LEU A 23 0.64 -2.48 -8.66
C LEU A 23 1.84 -3.36 -8.30
N VAL A 24 1.74 -4.18 -7.25
CA VAL A 24 2.82 -5.07 -6.84
C VAL A 24 3.19 -6.06 -7.96
N SER A 25 2.21 -6.60 -8.68
CA SER A 25 2.48 -7.47 -9.84
C SER A 25 3.32 -6.74 -10.89
N LEU A 26 2.91 -5.54 -11.30
CA LEU A 26 3.65 -4.73 -12.29
C LEU A 26 5.07 -4.41 -11.81
N LEU A 27 5.23 -4.10 -10.52
CA LEU A 27 6.55 -3.82 -9.95
C LEU A 27 7.46 -5.06 -9.98
N VAL A 28 6.93 -6.24 -9.65
CA VAL A 28 7.67 -7.51 -9.73
C VAL A 28 8.07 -7.81 -11.17
N ASP A 29 7.11 -7.75 -12.10
CA ASP A 29 7.33 -8.05 -13.52
C ASP A 29 8.33 -7.07 -14.14
N GLY A 30 8.28 -5.80 -13.75
CA GLY A 30 9.21 -4.75 -14.17
C GLY A 30 10.58 -4.77 -13.48
N GLY A 31 10.83 -5.69 -12.54
CA GLY A 31 12.11 -5.81 -11.82
C GLY A 31 12.38 -4.66 -10.84
N TRP A 32 11.34 -4.10 -10.24
CA TRP A 32 11.44 -3.09 -9.19
C TRP A 32 11.66 -3.75 -7.82
N SER A 33 12.42 -3.09 -6.96
CA SER A 33 12.42 -3.41 -5.53
C SER A 33 11.29 -2.65 -4.86
N PHE A 34 10.51 -3.28 -3.98
CA PHE A 34 9.43 -2.61 -3.28
C PHE A 34 9.30 -3.04 -1.82
N VAL A 35 8.68 -2.18 -1.03
CA VAL A 35 8.27 -2.42 0.36
C VAL A 35 6.79 -2.11 0.48
N LEU A 36 6.06 -3.00 1.15
CA LEU A 36 4.64 -2.83 1.46
C LEU A 36 4.49 -2.55 2.96
N ASN A 37 4.01 -1.36 3.30
CA ASN A 37 3.77 -0.95 4.68
C ASN A 37 2.27 -0.89 4.96
N HIS A 38 1.86 -1.50 6.07
CA HIS A 38 0.50 -1.38 6.60
C HIS A 38 0.55 -0.53 7.86
N GLY A 39 -0.40 0.38 8.01
CA GLY A 39 -0.50 1.22 9.19
C GLY A 39 -1.93 1.59 9.51
N ILE A 40 -2.09 2.33 10.60
CA ILE A 40 -3.35 2.89 11.05
C ILE A 40 -3.11 4.38 11.27
N ASP A 41 -3.88 5.20 10.56
CA ASP A 41 -3.84 6.66 10.69
C ASP A 41 -4.61 7.09 11.95
N THR A 42 -4.48 8.37 12.30
CA THR A 42 -5.29 9.03 13.32
C THR A 42 -6.79 8.77 13.08
N GLY A 43 -7.50 8.33 14.13
CA GLY A 43 -8.91 7.94 14.01
C GLY A 43 -9.15 6.49 13.55
N SER A 44 -8.18 5.59 13.73
CA SER A 44 -8.32 4.15 13.49
C SER A 44 -8.59 3.76 12.03
N SER A 45 -8.24 4.63 11.08
CA SER A 45 -8.41 4.35 9.65
C SER A 45 -7.17 3.61 9.12
N PRO A 46 -7.29 2.35 8.67
CA PRO A 46 -6.15 1.64 8.10
C PRO A 46 -5.64 2.32 6.83
N PHE A 47 -4.35 2.18 6.57
CA PHE A 47 -3.76 2.55 5.29
C PHE A 47 -2.73 1.52 4.85
N VAL A 48 -2.48 1.51 3.54
CA VAL A 48 -1.43 0.72 2.91
C VAL A 48 -0.60 1.62 2.03
N THR A 49 0.72 1.48 2.12
CA THR A 49 1.68 2.21 1.29
C THR A 49 2.58 1.21 0.58
N VAL A 50 2.68 1.33 -0.73
CA VAL A 50 3.69 0.67 -1.56
C VAL A 50 4.75 1.70 -1.89
N GLU A 51 5.98 1.45 -1.46
CA GLU A 51 7.15 2.21 -1.88
C GLU A 51 8.02 1.34 -2.78
N ALA A 52 8.29 1.77 -4.01
CA ALA A 52 9.08 1.01 -4.97
C ALA A 52 10.20 1.86 -5.58
N ARG A 53 11.33 1.21 -5.87
CA ARG A 53 12.52 1.85 -6.45
C ARG A 53 13.11 0.99 -7.56
N ARG A 54 13.59 1.66 -8.61
CA ARG A 54 14.35 1.05 -9.70
C ARG A 54 15.32 2.08 -10.26
N ARG A 55 16.63 1.85 -10.09
CA ARG A 55 17.67 2.82 -10.46
C ARG A 55 17.39 4.18 -9.80
N ASP A 56 17.23 5.23 -10.59
CA ASP A 56 16.92 6.59 -10.15
C ASP A 56 15.41 6.85 -9.99
N ASP A 57 14.56 5.88 -10.37
CA ASP A 57 13.12 6.01 -10.27
C ASP A 57 12.59 5.58 -8.90
N HIS A 58 11.66 6.36 -8.37
CA HIS A 58 11.01 6.16 -7.08
C HIS A 58 9.49 6.35 -7.18
N VAL A 59 8.76 5.36 -6.70
CA VAL A 59 7.30 5.34 -6.66
C VAL A 59 6.83 5.19 -5.23
N MET A 60 5.83 5.97 -4.84
CA MET A 60 5.15 5.78 -3.56
C MET A 60 3.65 5.94 -3.74
N VAL A 61 2.89 4.88 -3.44
CA VAL A 61 1.44 4.87 -3.60
C VAL A 61 0.80 4.52 -2.26
N THR A 62 -0.09 5.36 -1.78
CA THR A 62 -0.78 5.18 -0.50
C THR A 62 -2.29 5.10 -0.71
N TRP A 63 -2.92 4.10 -0.11
CA TRP A 63 -4.36 3.91 -0.05
C TRP A 63 -4.85 3.97 1.39
N HIS A 64 -5.92 4.70 1.65
CA HIS A 64 -6.57 4.77 2.96
C HIS A 64 -7.91 4.06 2.89
N THR A 65 -8.26 3.34 3.97
CA THR A 65 -9.63 2.86 4.17
C THR A 65 -10.49 4.00 4.69
N ARG A 66 -11.69 4.18 4.12
CA ARG A 66 -12.71 5.04 4.73
C ARG A 66 -13.53 4.27 5.78
N ALA A 67 -14.36 5.00 6.53
CA ALA A 67 -15.31 4.43 7.50
C ALA A 67 -16.20 3.30 6.93
N THR A 68 -16.41 3.27 5.61
CA THR A 68 -17.16 2.22 4.90
C THR A 68 -16.34 0.96 4.61
N GLY A 69 -15.09 0.85 5.08
CA GLY A 69 -14.22 -0.30 4.84
C GLY A 69 -13.62 -0.38 3.42
N THR A 70 -13.86 0.62 2.58
CA THR A 70 -13.33 0.65 1.20
C THR A 70 -12.05 1.48 1.13
N TYR A 71 -11.03 0.91 0.49
CA TYR A 71 -9.78 1.63 0.23
C TYR A 71 -9.92 2.56 -0.97
N ARG A 72 -9.44 3.80 -0.82
CA ARG A 72 -9.30 4.77 -1.90
C ARG A 72 -7.85 5.21 -2.01
N LEU A 73 -7.42 5.47 -3.24
CA LEU A 73 -6.13 6.10 -3.48
C LEU A 73 -6.12 7.45 -2.78
N PHE A 74 -5.13 7.65 -1.93
CA PHE A 74 -4.92 8.91 -1.22
C PHE A 74 -3.83 9.72 -1.89
N SER A 75 -2.70 9.08 -2.18
CA SER A 75 -1.58 9.71 -2.87
C SER A 75 -0.86 8.73 -3.77
N CYS A 76 -0.31 9.24 -4.86
CA CYS A 76 0.58 8.51 -5.74
C CYS A 76 1.69 9.47 -6.17
N MET A 77 2.93 9.11 -5.89
CA MET A 77 4.11 9.91 -6.19
C MET A 77 5.06 9.14 -7.08
N PHE A 78 5.60 9.82 -8.08
CA PHE A 78 6.64 9.33 -8.99
C PHE A 78 7.77 10.35 -9.06
N ASN A 79 9.00 9.97 -8.72
CA ASN A 79 10.17 10.84 -8.68
C ASN A 79 9.91 12.16 -7.92
N ARG A 80 9.26 12.05 -6.75
CA ARG A 80 8.81 13.16 -5.88
C ARG A 80 7.78 14.10 -6.50
N ARG A 81 7.11 13.70 -7.58
CA ARG A 81 5.99 14.42 -8.19
C ARG A 81 4.70 13.69 -7.92
N ASP A 82 3.66 14.42 -7.53
CA ASP A 82 2.32 13.86 -7.42
C ASP A 82 1.80 13.50 -8.82
N VAL A 83 1.32 12.26 -8.98
CA VAL A 83 0.81 11.73 -10.24
C VAL A 83 -0.42 10.88 -10.00
N SER A 84 -1.29 10.74 -11.01
CA SER A 84 -2.40 9.80 -10.92
C SER A 84 -1.90 8.35 -11.01
N LEU A 85 -2.64 7.40 -10.41
CA LEU A 85 -2.32 5.97 -10.49
C LEU A 85 -2.33 5.46 -11.94
N THR A 86 -3.22 5.97 -12.79
CA THR A 86 -3.27 5.61 -14.22
C THR A 86 -1.98 5.98 -14.94
N ARG A 87 -1.43 7.17 -14.69
CA ARG A 87 -0.14 7.57 -15.26
C ARG A 87 1.00 6.68 -14.76
N LEU A 88 0.92 6.20 -13.53
CA LEU A 88 1.93 5.28 -13.01
C LEU A 88 1.93 3.93 -13.75
N GLN A 89 0.75 3.43 -14.10
CA GLN A 89 0.63 2.17 -14.87
C GLN A 89 1.18 2.28 -16.30
N GLU A 90 1.29 3.48 -16.86
CA GLU A 90 1.93 3.71 -18.16
C GLU A 90 3.46 3.72 -18.06
N VAL A 91 4.00 4.01 -16.88
CA VAL A 91 5.44 4.22 -16.64
C VAL A 91 6.10 2.99 -15.99
N ALA A 92 5.37 2.26 -15.14
CA ALA A 92 5.79 0.97 -14.62
C ALA A 92 5.44 -0.11 -15.67
N PRO A 93 6.45 -0.71 -16.35
CA PRO A 93 6.24 -1.66 -17.44
C PRO A 93 5.65 -2.99 -16.97
#